data_AF-A0A538CLY1-F1
#
_entry.id   AF-A0A538CLY1-F1
#
_cell.length_a   1.000
_cell.length_b   1.000
_cell.length_c   1.000
_cell.angle_alpha   90.00
_cell.angle_beta   90.00
_cell.angle_gamma   90.00
#
_symmetry.space_group_name_H-M   'P 1'
#
loop_
_entity.id
_entity.type
_entity.pdbx_description
1 polymer ?
#
loop_
_entity_poly.entity_id
_entity_poly.type
_entity_poly.pdbx_seq_one_letter_code
_entity_poly.pdbx_strand_id
1 'polypeptide(L)'
;MTLTPVEIRHVKPAKAFVGGYDRDAIDRLLDEIVASFEDVWRERADMADKVEQLEADLVRYREIEGLLRTTLVSAEKAAVTLKEQARKEAELIVEEARAEARSITRGARSDHDRLLGEVRRMRSLLRSALALVDDEVSEERAA
;
A
#
# COMPACT_ATOMS: atom_id res chain seq x y z
N MET A 1 24.27 45.70 7.87
CA MET A 1 24.83 46.41 9.04
C MET A 1 26.04 47.20 8.57
N THR A 2 26.32 48.34 9.20
CA THR A 2 27.24 49.37 8.67
C THR A 2 28.69 49.28 9.17
N LEU A 3 29.01 48.45 10.17
CA LEU A 3 30.37 48.25 10.68
C LEU A 3 30.61 46.78 11.12
N THR A 4 31.76 46.23 10.75
CA THR A 4 32.32 44.93 11.14
C THR A 4 33.23 45.07 12.36
N PRO A 5 33.53 44.00 13.12
CA PRO A 5 34.44 44.09 14.27
C PRO A 5 35.83 44.63 13.87
N VAL A 6 36.30 44.26 12.67
CA VAL A 6 37.53 44.79 12.07
C VAL A 6 37.43 46.30 11.84
N GLU A 7 36.32 46.81 11.31
CA GLU A 7 36.13 48.23 11.11
C GLU A 7 36.07 49.01 12.43
N ILE A 8 35.43 48.46 13.47
CA ILE A 8 35.38 49.07 14.82
C ILE A 8 36.80 49.19 15.40
N ARG A 9 37.64 48.16 15.22
CA ARG A 9 39.05 48.14 15.69
C ARG A 9 39.91 49.23 15.03
N HIS A 10 39.51 49.75 13.87
CA HIS A 10 40.21 50.83 13.16
C HIS A 10 39.57 52.22 13.37
N VAL A 11 38.48 52.33 14.13
CA VAL A 11 37.86 53.61 14.45
C VAL A 11 38.78 54.42 15.38
N LYS A 12 39.16 55.63 14.94
CA LYS A 12 39.92 56.58 15.77
C LYS A 12 39.08 57.85 15.98
N PRO A 13 38.50 58.03 17.19
CA PRO A 13 37.76 59.25 17.50
C PRO A 13 38.63 60.50 17.39
N ALA A 14 38.05 61.60 16.90
CA ALA A 14 38.77 62.88 16.80
C ALA A 14 39.15 63.41 18.20
N LYS A 15 40.30 64.08 18.30
CA LYS A 15 40.76 64.69 19.56
C LYS A 15 39.89 65.91 19.90
N ALA A 16 39.29 65.92 21.09
CA ALA A 16 38.60 67.09 21.62
C ALA A 16 39.60 68.11 22.21
N PHE A 17 39.36 69.40 22.00
CA PHE A 17 40.23 70.49 22.46
C PHE A 17 39.92 70.97 23.90
N VAL A 18 38.69 70.79 24.40
CA VAL A 18 38.28 71.10 25.79
C VAL A 18 37.17 70.13 26.22
N GLY A 19 37.21 69.61 27.46
CA GLY A 19 36.12 68.82 28.06
C GLY A 19 35.85 67.44 27.43
N GLY A 20 36.84 66.85 26.76
CA GLY A 20 36.70 65.54 26.11
C GLY A 20 36.75 64.34 27.07
N TYR A 21 36.26 63.20 26.58
CA TYR A 21 36.38 61.91 27.27
C TYR A 21 37.85 61.46 27.37
N ASP A 22 38.16 60.71 28.43
CA ASP A 22 39.45 60.06 28.60
C ASP A 22 39.69 59.04 27.49
N ARG A 23 40.84 59.16 26.81
CA ARG A 23 41.18 58.30 25.67
C ARG A 23 41.41 56.87 26.10
N ASP A 24 42.09 56.66 27.21
CA ASP A 24 42.40 55.31 27.69
C ASP A 24 41.10 54.58 28.09
N ALA A 25 40.12 55.32 28.61
CA ALA A 25 38.78 54.78 28.89
C ALA A 25 38.00 54.45 27.61
N ILE A 26 38.08 55.29 26.57
CA ILE A 26 37.45 55.01 25.27
C ILE A 26 38.09 53.81 24.58
N ASP A 27 39.42 53.73 24.56
CA ASP A 27 40.14 52.63 23.89
C ASP A 27 39.79 51.28 24.55
N ARG A 28 39.75 51.23 25.90
CA ARG A 28 39.28 50.03 26.63
C ARG A 28 37.84 49.66 26.29
N LEU A 29 36.94 50.65 26.18
CA LEU A 29 35.55 50.42 25.82
C LEU A 29 35.43 49.91 24.37
N LEU A 30 36.22 50.46 23.44
CA LEU A 30 36.24 49.99 22.04
C LEU A 30 36.76 48.56 21.95
N ASP A 31 37.79 48.19 22.72
CA ASP A 31 38.27 46.81 22.80
C ASP A 31 37.20 45.84 23.32
N GLU A 32 36.46 46.22 24.38
CA GLU A 32 35.35 45.42 24.92
C GLU A 32 34.20 45.29 23.91
N ILE A 33 33.84 46.37 23.22
CA ILE A 33 32.83 46.36 22.16
C ILE A 33 33.27 45.45 21.03
N VAL A 34 34.53 45.51 20.59
CA VAL A 34 35.06 44.64 19.53
C VAL A 34 34.95 43.18 19.93
N ALA A 35 35.37 42.81 21.14
CA ALA A 35 35.28 41.43 21.63
C ALA A 35 33.82 40.93 21.65
N SER A 36 32.91 41.72 22.22
CA SER A 36 31.48 41.37 22.24
C SER A 36 30.87 41.26 20.84
N PHE A 37 31.28 42.14 19.91
CA PHE A 37 30.83 42.08 18.52
C PHE A 37 31.38 40.85 17.78
N GLU A 38 32.63 40.46 18.03
CA GLU A 38 33.22 39.25 17.44
C GLU A 38 32.42 38.00 17.86
N ASP A 39 32.06 37.90 19.14
CA ASP A 39 31.24 36.80 19.66
C ASP A 39 29.85 36.76 18.98
N VAL A 40 29.15 37.89 18.93
CA VAL A 40 27.84 38.00 18.28
C VAL A 40 27.93 37.67 16.78
N TRP A 41 28.99 38.11 16.10
CA TRP A 41 29.19 37.79 14.68
C TRP A 41 29.40 36.31 14.44
N ARG A 42 30.16 35.65 15.32
CA ARG A 42 30.37 34.20 15.27
C ARG A 42 29.08 33.44 15.54
N GLU A 43 28.35 33.79 16.59
CA GLU A 43 27.05 33.17 16.89
C GLU A 43 26.05 33.37 15.74
N ARG A 44 26.04 34.56 15.12
CA ARG A 44 25.20 34.82 13.94
C ARG A 44 25.56 33.89 12.78
N ALA A 45 26.86 33.67 12.52
CA ALA A 45 27.30 32.77 11.46
C ALA A 45 26.88 31.33 11.77
N ASP A 46 27.16 30.84 12.99
CA ASP A 46 26.78 29.50 13.44
C ASP A 46 25.25 29.27 13.34
N MET A 47 24.45 30.28 13.70
CA MET A 47 22.99 30.22 13.58
C MET A 47 22.53 30.26 12.13
N ALA A 48 23.17 31.04 11.25
CA ALA A 48 22.84 31.07 9.83
C ALA A 48 23.09 29.71 9.17
N ASP A 49 24.24 29.10 9.45
CA ASP A 49 24.59 27.75 8.96
C ASP A 49 23.58 26.70 9.46
N LYS A 50 23.19 26.80 10.73
CA LYS A 50 22.18 25.91 11.31
C LYS A 50 20.80 26.08 10.68
N VAL A 51 20.40 27.31 10.37
CA VAL A 51 19.12 27.58 9.67
C VAL A 51 19.16 26.96 8.27
N GLU A 52 20.25 27.17 7.51
CA GLU A 52 20.41 26.58 6.19
C GLU A 52 20.33 25.04 6.23
N GLN A 53 20.99 24.42 7.20
CA GLN A 53 20.91 22.97 7.40
C GLN A 53 19.49 22.49 7.72
N LEU A 54 18.79 23.18 8.62
CA LEU A 54 17.42 22.83 9.00
C LEU A 54 16.44 23.03 7.85
N GLU A 55 16.62 24.05 7.02
CA GLU A 55 15.83 24.28 5.82
C GLU A 55 16.04 23.17 4.79
N ALA A 56 17.29 22.73 4.58
CA ALA A 56 17.59 21.60 3.70
C ALA A 56 16.95 20.29 4.20
N ASP A 57 17.03 20.02 5.50
CA ASP A 57 16.39 18.86 6.12
C ASP A 57 14.86 18.91 5.98
N LEU A 58 14.26 20.08 6.17
CA LEU A 58 12.82 20.29 6.04
C LEU A 58 12.33 20.01 4.61
N VAL A 59 13.08 20.44 3.59
CA VAL A 59 12.78 20.12 2.19
C VAL A 59 12.82 18.61 1.97
N ARG A 60 13.89 17.94 2.43
CA ARG A 60 14.04 16.48 2.34
C ARG A 60 12.89 15.74 3.03
N TYR A 61 12.48 16.17 4.22
CA TYR A 61 11.35 15.54 4.93
C TYR A 61 10.02 15.73 4.19
N ARG A 62 9.77 16.90 3.60
CA ARG A 62 8.57 17.14 2.79
C ARG A 62 8.53 16.26 1.55
N GLU A 63 9.67 16.03 0.90
CA GLU A 63 9.76 15.11 -0.23
C GLU A 63 9.42 13.67 0.19
N ILE A 64 10.00 13.21 1.30
CA ILE A 64 9.73 11.87 1.86
C ILE A 64 8.25 11.73 2.22
N GLU A 65 7.66 12.73 2.87
CA GLU A 65 6.24 12.75 3.24
C GLU A 65 5.34 12.66 1.99
N GLY A 66 5.66 13.43 0.94
CA GLY A 66 4.95 13.38 -0.33
C GLY A 66 5.02 12.00 -1.01
N LEU A 67 6.20 11.39 -0.99
CA LEU A 67 6.43 10.03 -1.50
C LEU A 67 5.61 9.02 -0.71
N LEU A 68 5.67 9.08 0.63
CA LEU A 68 4.94 8.18 1.52
C LEU A 68 3.42 8.27 1.31
N ARG A 69 2.89 9.50 1.19
CA ARG A 69 1.46 9.72 0.90
C ARG A 69 1.05 9.11 -0.43
N THR A 70 1.88 9.27 -1.46
CA THR A 70 1.62 8.71 -2.79
C THR A 70 1.64 7.18 -2.76
N THR A 71 2.63 6.60 -2.09
CA THR A 71 2.74 5.15 -1.89
C THR A 71 1.54 4.60 -1.13
N LEU A 72 1.10 5.27 -0.05
CA LEU A 72 -0.05 4.84 0.75
C LEU A 72 -1.33 4.82 -0.09
N VAL A 73 -1.60 5.88 -0.85
CA VAL A 73 -2.77 5.96 -1.74
C VAL A 73 -2.71 4.89 -2.83
N SER A 74 -1.52 4.63 -3.37
CA SER A 74 -1.35 3.58 -4.38
C SER A 74 -1.57 2.19 -3.78
N ALA A 75 -1.08 1.94 -2.56
CA ALA A 75 -1.28 0.68 -1.86
C ALA A 75 -2.76 0.45 -1.52
N GLU A 76 -3.46 1.49 -1.07
CA GLU A 76 -4.91 1.43 -0.81
C GLU A 76 -5.70 1.08 -2.07
N LYS A 77 -5.41 1.76 -3.20
CA LYS A 77 -6.03 1.45 -4.49
C LYS A 77 -5.77 0.01 -4.92
N ALA A 78 -4.52 -0.46 -4.81
CA ALA A 78 -4.16 -1.83 -5.14
C ALA A 78 -4.91 -2.85 -4.26
N ALA A 79 -5.04 -2.57 -2.96
CA ALA A 79 -5.77 -3.44 -2.03
C ALA A 79 -7.27 -3.51 -2.38
N VAL A 80 -7.89 -2.38 -2.74
CA VAL A 80 -9.30 -2.35 -3.20
C VAL A 80 -9.47 -3.15 -4.48
N THR A 81 -8.63 -2.90 -5.49
CA THR A 81 -8.68 -3.65 -6.76
C THR A 81 -8.49 -5.15 -6.56
N LEU A 82 -7.52 -5.55 -5.73
CA LEU A 82 -7.28 -6.96 -5.41
C LEU A 82 -8.49 -7.61 -4.73
N LYS A 83 -9.10 -6.90 -3.78
CA LYS A 83 -10.31 -7.38 -3.09
C LYS A 83 -11.49 -7.55 -4.05
N GLU A 84 -11.68 -6.61 -4.98
CA GLU A 84 -12.72 -6.71 -6.00
C GLU A 84 -12.48 -7.85 -6.98
N GLN A 85 -11.23 -8.04 -7.42
CA GLN A 85 -10.84 -9.17 -8.28
C GLN A 85 -11.08 -10.51 -7.59
N ALA A 86 -10.56 -10.68 -6.36
CA ALA A 86 -10.76 -11.90 -5.58
C ALA A 86 -12.24 -12.21 -5.34
N ARG A 87 -13.08 -11.18 -5.13
CA ARG A 87 -14.53 -11.37 -5.00
C ARG A 87 -15.17 -11.86 -6.30
N LYS A 88 -14.82 -11.26 -7.44
CA LYS A 88 -15.32 -11.68 -8.75
C LYS A 88 -14.88 -13.11 -9.09
N GLU A 89 -13.62 -13.45 -8.84
CA GLU A 89 -13.10 -14.80 -9.01
C GLU A 89 -13.81 -15.81 -8.12
N ALA A 90 -14.04 -15.48 -6.85
CA ALA A 90 -14.80 -16.34 -5.95
C ALA A 90 -16.24 -16.55 -6.43
N GLU A 91 -16.92 -15.50 -6.89
CA GLU A 91 -18.27 -15.59 -7.47
C GLU A 91 -18.29 -16.47 -8.73
N LEU A 92 -17.29 -16.35 -9.60
CA LEU A 92 -17.10 -17.21 -10.79
C LEU A 92 -16.89 -18.68 -10.40
N ILE A 93 -15.99 -18.96 -9.48
CA ILE A 93 -15.71 -20.33 -9.00
C ILE A 93 -16.98 -20.97 -8.44
N VAL A 94 -17.77 -20.22 -7.67
CA VAL A 94 -19.04 -20.73 -7.12
C VAL A 94 -20.07 -21.00 -8.22
N GLU A 95 -20.19 -20.12 -9.21
CA GLU A 95 -21.08 -20.33 -10.36
C GLU A 95 -20.66 -21.55 -11.20
N GLU A 96 -19.38 -21.71 -11.48
CA GLU A 96 -18.83 -22.86 -12.21
C GLU A 96 -19.08 -24.17 -11.45
N ALA A 97 -18.76 -24.21 -10.15
CA ALA A 97 -19.00 -25.37 -9.30
C ALA A 97 -20.50 -25.75 -9.26
N ARG A 98 -21.40 -24.76 -9.20
CA ARG A 98 -22.85 -24.99 -9.27
C ARG A 98 -23.27 -25.52 -10.65
N ALA A 99 -22.71 -24.99 -11.74
CA ALA A 99 -23.00 -25.44 -13.09
C ALA A 99 -22.55 -26.89 -13.30
N GLU A 100 -21.36 -27.23 -12.84
CA GLU A 100 -20.81 -28.59 -12.87
C GLU A 100 -21.66 -29.55 -12.03
N ALA A 101 -21.99 -29.19 -10.78
CA ALA A 101 -22.85 -30.01 -9.92
C ALA A 101 -24.23 -30.28 -10.55
N ARG A 102 -24.83 -29.27 -11.20
CA ARG A 102 -26.07 -29.44 -11.97
C ARG A 102 -25.88 -30.38 -13.16
N SER A 103 -24.75 -30.28 -13.87
CA SER A 103 -24.42 -31.16 -14.98
C SER A 103 -24.29 -32.62 -14.55
N ILE A 104 -23.51 -32.87 -13.49
CA ILE A 104 -23.32 -34.19 -12.87
C ILE A 104 -24.67 -34.76 -12.43
N THR A 105 -25.50 -33.97 -11.75
CA THR A 105 -26.83 -34.42 -11.28
C THR A 105 -27.75 -34.79 -12.44
N ARG A 106 -27.73 -34.02 -13.54
CA ARG A 106 -28.50 -34.36 -14.75
C ARG A 106 -27.99 -35.64 -15.40
N GLY A 107 -26.67 -35.80 -15.53
CA GLY A 107 -26.05 -37.02 -16.05
C GLY A 107 -26.46 -38.25 -15.23
N ALA A 108 -26.32 -38.18 -13.90
CA ALA A 108 -26.70 -39.26 -13.00
C ALA A 108 -28.19 -39.65 -13.09
N ARG A 109 -29.09 -38.65 -13.23
CA ARG A 109 -30.53 -38.91 -13.44
C ARG A 109 -30.79 -39.57 -14.80
N SER A 110 -30.16 -39.08 -15.85
CA SER A 110 -30.28 -39.67 -17.19
C SER A 110 -29.80 -41.13 -17.22
N ASP A 111 -28.67 -41.42 -16.57
CA ASP A 111 -28.16 -42.78 -16.45
C ASP A 111 -29.07 -43.67 -15.61
N HIS A 112 -29.61 -43.15 -14.51
CA HIS A 112 -30.58 -43.85 -13.68
C HIS A 112 -31.84 -44.24 -14.49
N ASP A 113 -32.41 -43.30 -15.23
CA ASP A 113 -33.59 -43.54 -16.05
C ASP A 113 -33.32 -44.54 -17.18
N ARG A 114 -32.13 -44.46 -17.81
CA ARG A 114 -31.67 -45.41 -18.82
C ARG A 114 -31.57 -46.82 -18.24
N LEU A 115 -30.92 -46.99 -17.10
CA LEU A 115 -30.76 -48.27 -16.40
C LEU A 115 -32.12 -48.86 -15.99
N LEU A 116 -33.04 -48.03 -15.47
CA LEU A 116 -34.40 -48.48 -15.17
C LEU A 116 -35.14 -48.96 -16.43
N GLY A 117 -34.97 -48.27 -17.56
CA GLY A 117 -35.50 -48.69 -18.85
C GLY A 117 -34.93 -50.04 -19.31
N GLU A 118 -33.62 -50.23 -19.19
CA GLU A 118 -32.94 -51.51 -19.48
C GLU A 118 -33.45 -52.65 -18.59
N VAL A 119 -33.58 -52.41 -17.28
CA VAL A 119 -34.13 -53.39 -16.33
C VAL A 119 -35.57 -53.78 -16.69
N ARG A 120 -36.43 -52.81 -17.04
CA ARG A 120 -37.81 -53.09 -17.47
C ARG A 120 -37.84 -53.93 -18.74
N ARG A 121 -37.00 -53.62 -19.73
CA ARG A 121 -36.87 -54.40 -20.97
C ARG A 121 -36.43 -55.84 -20.68
N MET A 122 -35.37 -56.02 -19.88
CA MET A 122 -34.90 -57.36 -19.48
C MET A 122 -36.00 -58.17 -18.77
N ARG A 123 -36.74 -57.56 -17.84
CA ARG A 123 -37.87 -58.23 -17.17
C ARG A 123 -39.00 -58.59 -18.13
N SER A 124 -39.23 -57.79 -19.17
CA SER A 124 -40.22 -58.11 -20.21
C SER A 124 -39.79 -59.33 -21.02
N LEU A 125 -38.52 -59.33 -21.49
CA LEU A 125 -37.95 -60.43 -22.26
C LEU A 125 -37.93 -61.75 -21.47
N LEU A 126 -37.57 -61.68 -20.18
CA LEU A 126 -37.58 -62.86 -19.32
C LEU A 126 -38.99 -63.42 -19.15
N ARG A 127 -40.00 -62.55 -18.97
CA ARG A 127 -41.40 -62.98 -18.86
C ARG A 127 -41.92 -63.61 -20.14
N SER A 128 -41.61 -63.04 -21.30
CA SER A 128 -42.02 -63.64 -22.58
C SER A 128 -41.33 -64.99 -22.82
N ALA A 129 -40.05 -65.11 -22.46
CA ALA A 129 -39.32 -66.38 -22.58
C ALA A 129 -39.90 -67.46 -21.66
N LEU A 130 -40.23 -67.11 -20.41
CA LEU A 130 -40.88 -68.03 -19.47
C LEU A 130 -42.26 -68.49 -19.97
N ALA A 131 -43.08 -67.59 -20.52
CA ALA A 131 -44.40 -67.94 -21.05
C ALA A 131 -44.31 -68.93 -22.22
N LEU A 132 -43.33 -68.76 -23.11
CA LEU A 132 -43.09 -69.71 -24.22
C LEU A 132 -42.72 -71.10 -23.71
N VAL A 133 -41.88 -71.19 -22.66
CA VAL A 133 -41.49 -72.47 -22.07
C VAL A 133 -42.69 -73.14 -21.35
N ASP A 134 -43.52 -72.38 -20.64
CA ASP A 134 -44.73 -72.93 -20.01
C ASP A 134 -45.72 -73.47 -21.04
N ASP A 135 -45.89 -72.79 -22.19
CA ASP A 135 -46.74 -73.28 -23.29
C ASP A 135 -46.18 -74.57 -23.91
N GLU A 136 -44.87 -74.64 -24.19
CA GLU A 136 -44.22 -75.87 -24.72
C GLU A 136 -44.37 -77.07 -23.76
N VAL A 137 -44.19 -76.87 -22.45
CA VAL A 137 -44.37 -77.92 -21.44
C VAL A 137 -45.84 -78.35 -21.31
N SER A 138 -46.78 -77.45 -21.56
CA SER A 138 -48.21 -77.74 -21.53
C SER A 138 -48.64 -78.59 -22.73
N GLU A 139 -48.10 -78.31 -23.92
CA GLU A 139 -48.35 -79.09 -25.13
C GLU A 139 -47.73 -80.50 -25.04
N GLU A 140 -46.51 -80.64 -24.49
CA GLU A 140 -45.85 -81.94 -24.28
C GLU A 140 -46.58 -82.84 -23.28
N ARG A 141 -47.31 -82.26 -22.31
CA ARG A 141 -48.12 -83.01 -21.34
C ARG A 141 -49.51 -83.39 -21.85
N ALA A 142 -49.98 -82.74 -22.92
CA ALA A 142 -51.28 -82.97 -23.53
C ALA A 142 -51.23 -83.98 -24.69
N ALA A 143 -50.02 -84.30 -25.19
CA ALA A 143 -49.74 -85.34 -26.18
C ALA A 143 -49.49 -86.72 -25.53
#